data_AF-A0AAD8YTQ5-F1
#
_entry.id   AF-A0AAD8YTQ5-F1
#
_cell.length_a   1.000
_cell.length_b   1.000
_cell.length_c   1.000
_cell.angle_alpha   90.00
_cell.angle_beta   90.00
_cell.angle_gamma   90.00
#
_symmetry.space_group_name_H-M   'P 1'
#
loop_
_entity.id
_entity.type
_entity.pdbx_description
1 polymer ?
#
loop_
_entity_poly.entity_id
_entity_poly.type
_entity_poly.pdbx_seq_one_letter_code
_entity_poly.pdbx_strand_id
1 'polypeptide(L)'
;MKWVTLLLLTGLLVKQTYTNEQGTEITGQKTVNGAKLFCTSGKWTRHSQSHLDLANKDEKSGEYTCDTTKKNVTVFVKFRTCEDCIELDLASIVFIIIGNIMATTLIGMAVYSLSAQPRTKSFSGNKASDKKTLLYNGEGDTYQQLTAGQTSEYSALGGRKK
;
A
#
# COMPACT_ATOMS: atom_id res chain seq x y z
N MET A 1 -26.12 15.79 4.25
CA MET A 1 -25.67 15.96 5.65
C MET A 1 -25.58 14.63 6.43
N LYS A 2 -25.14 13.51 5.81
CA LYS A 2 -25.06 12.19 6.47
C LYS A 2 -23.64 11.60 6.56
N TRP A 3 -22.66 12.28 5.98
CA TRP A 3 -21.27 11.79 5.90
C TRP A 3 -20.39 12.34 7.02
N VAL A 4 -20.72 13.51 7.58
CA VAL A 4 -20.00 14.12 8.72
C VAL A 4 -20.22 13.33 10.01
N THR A 5 -21.38 12.69 10.17
CA THR A 5 -21.68 11.83 11.32
C THR A 5 -20.93 10.49 11.30
N LEU A 6 -20.48 10.02 10.12
CA LEU A 6 -19.69 8.78 10.00
C LEU A 6 -18.21 9.01 10.36
N LEU A 7 -17.69 10.21 10.08
CA LEU A 7 -16.33 10.63 10.47
C LEU A 7 -16.20 10.92 11.97
N LEU A 8 -17.28 11.37 12.63
CA LEU A 8 -17.29 11.56 14.08
C LEU A 8 -17.37 10.24 14.88
N LEU A 9 -17.99 9.19 14.33
CA LEU A 9 -18.07 7.88 15.00
C LEU A 9 -16.75 7.10 14.97
N THR A 10 -15.90 7.34 13.98
CA THR A 10 -14.61 6.63 13.83
C THR A 10 -13.49 7.24 14.68
N GLY A 11 -13.68 8.45 15.23
CA GLY A 11 -12.70 9.11 16.11
C GLY A 11 -12.76 8.67 17.58
N LEU A 12 -13.79 7.95 18.03
CA LEU A 12 -14.00 7.67 19.45
C LEU A 12 -13.26 6.43 19.99
N LEU A 13 -12.61 5.63 19.14
CA LEU A 13 -11.92 4.41 19.56
C LEU A 13 -10.42 4.59 19.87
N VAL A 14 -9.86 5.78 19.68
CA VAL A 14 -8.47 6.08 20.10
C VAL A 14 -8.46 6.71 21.49
N LYS A 15 -8.93 5.96 22.48
CA LYS A 15 -8.63 6.22 23.89
C LYS A 15 -8.03 4.96 24.49
N GLN A 16 -6.83 4.60 24.03
CA GLN A 16 -6.04 3.59 24.70
C GLN A 16 -5.37 4.25 25.91
N THR A 17 -6.02 4.10 27.05
CA THR A 17 -5.46 4.39 28.36
C THR A 17 -4.27 3.46 28.59
N TYR A 18 -3.05 4.01 28.54
CA TYR A 18 -1.87 3.34 29.06
C TYR A 18 -1.90 3.45 30.58
N THR A 19 -2.34 2.38 31.25
CA THR A 19 -2.15 2.24 32.70
C THR A 19 -0.68 1.86 32.93
N ASN A 20 0.10 2.82 33.44
CA ASN A 20 1.42 2.52 33.99
C ASN A 20 1.19 1.91 35.37
N GLU A 21 1.45 0.61 35.53
CA GLU A 21 1.41 -0.06 36.83
C GLU A 21 2.51 0.53 37.72
N GLN A 22 2.12 1.44 38.61
CA GLN A 22 2.99 1.97 39.65
C GLN A 22 2.82 1.11 40.91
N GLY A 23 3.74 0.16 41.10
CA GLY A 23 3.71 -0.67 42.30
C GLY A 23 4.80 -1.73 42.41
N THR A 24 5.98 -1.55 41.82
CA THR A 24 7.08 -2.53 41.93
C THR A 24 8.39 -1.88 42.39
N GLU A 25 9.10 -2.57 43.29
CA GLU A 25 10.37 -2.16 43.89
C GLU A 25 11.51 -1.96 42.86
N ILE A 26 11.34 -2.59 41.70
CA ILE A 26 12.20 -2.47 40.51
C ILE A 26 11.38 -1.79 39.41
N THR A 27 11.95 -0.73 38.83
CA THR A 27 11.38 -0.04 37.67
C THR A 27 12.29 -0.21 36.47
N GLY A 28 11.73 -0.54 35.31
CA GLY A 28 12.47 -0.65 34.05
C GLY A 28 12.06 0.43 33.06
N GLN A 29 13.05 1.06 32.42
CA GLN A 29 12.83 1.96 31.28
C GLN A 29 13.50 1.37 30.04
N LYS A 30 12.70 1.19 28.97
CA LYS A 30 13.22 0.81 27.66
C LYS A 30 13.88 2.02 27.01
N THR A 31 15.14 1.86 26.62
CA THR A 31 15.92 2.85 25.83
C THR A 31 16.12 2.30 24.42
N VAL A 32 16.40 3.17 23.45
CA VAL A 32 16.64 2.76 22.05
C VAL A 32 17.76 1.71 21.95
N ASN A 33 18.82 1.84 22.74
CA ASN A 33 20.00 0.97 22.68
C ASN A 33 20.06 -0.08 23.81
N GLY A 34 19.00 -0.23 24.62
CA GLY A 34 19.07 -1.07 25.82
C GLY A 34 17.92 -0.90 26.80
N ALA A 35 18.11 -1.40 28.02
CA ALA A 35 17.18 -1.20 29.12
C ALA A 35 17.93 -0.62 30.32
N LYS A 36 17.31 0.35 30.99
CA LYS A 36 17.77 0.87 32.27
C LYS A 36 16.88 0.32 33.37
N LEU A 37 17.46 -0.37 34.35
CA LEU A 37 16.75 -0.88 35.50
C LEU A 37 17.13 -0.07 36.73
N PHE A 38 16.12 0.38 37.47
CA PHE A 38 16.26 1.13 38.70
C PHE A 38 15.80 0.28 39.87
N CYS A 39 16.61 0.23 40.91
CA CYS A 39 16.21 -0.28 42.21
C CYS A 39 15.97 0.88 43.15
N THR A 40 14.72 1.07 43.58
CA THR A 40 14.31 2.22 44.40
C THR A 40 14.73 2.09 45.86
N SER A 41 14.86 0.85 46.35
CA SER A 41 15.04 0.56 47.78
C SER A 41 16.41 -0.07 48.13
N GLY A 42 17.31 -0.18 47.15
CA GLY A 42 18.50 -1.01 47.29
C GLY A 42 19.60 -0.77 46.24
N LYS A 43 20.57 -1.68 46.21
CA LYS A 43 21.70 -1.69 45.25
C LYS A 43 21.74 -3.01 44.50
N TRP A 44 22.19 -2.99 43.26
CA TRP A 44 22.42 -4.21 42.48
C TRP A 44 23.65 -4.96 43.01
N THR A 45 23.49 -6.24 43.35
CA THR A 45 24.57 -7.06 43.97
C THR A 45 25.85 -7.08 43.12
N ARG A 46 25.70 -7.08 41.78
CA ARG A 46 26.84 -7.19 40.84
C ARG A 46 27.49 -5.85 40.47
N HIS A 47 26.78 -4.74 40.64
CA HIS A 47 27.22 -3.41 40.16
C HIS A 47 27.27 -2.33 41.25
N SER A 48 26.83 -2.61 42.49
CA SER A 48 26.85 -1.70 43.66
C SER A 48 26.22 -0.32 43.43
N GLN A 49 25.50 -0.14 42.31
CA GLN A 49 24.79 1.06 41.92
C GLN A 49 23.29 0.83 42.06
N SER A 50 22.51 1.92 42.15
CA SER A 50 21.04 1.88 42.19
C SER A 50 20.42 1.72 40.80
N HIS A 51 21.18 2.03 39.75
CA HIS A 51 20.79 1.85 38.36
C HIS A 51 21.69 0.81 37.69
N LEU A 52 21.13 0.09 36.73
CA LEU A 52 21.81 -0.89 35.91
C LEU A 52 21.47 -0.63 34.45
N ASP A 53 22.49 -0.30 33.67
CA ASP A 53 22.38 -0.07 32.23
C ASP A 53 22.74 -1.36 31.49
N LEU A 54 21.77 -1.97 30.82
CA LEU A 54 21.96 -3.17 30.02
C LEU A 54 21.86 -2.80 28.54
N ALA A 55 22.90 -3.14 27.77
CA ALA A 55 22.84 -3.07 26.32
C ALA A 55 21.88 -4.12 25.77
N ASN A 56 21.19 -3.81 24.67
CA ASN A 56 20.26 -4.72 24.01
C ASN A 56 21.02 -5.86 23.31
N LYS A 57 21.45 -6.86 24.08
CA LYS A 57 22.18 -8.05 23.62
C LYS A 57 21.62 -9.26 24.36
N ASP A 58 21.38 -10.35 23.63
CA ASP A 58 20.86 -11.58 24.22
C ASP A 58 21.78 -12.15 25.32
N GLU A 59 23.10 -11.96 25.19
CA GLU A 59 24.11 -12.33 26.21
C GLU A 59 23.92 -11.63 27.56
N LYS A 60 23.20 -10.49 27.58
CA LYS A 60 22.87 -9.74 28.80
C LYS A 60 21.50 -10.17 29.36
N SER A 61 20.87 -11.20 28.80
CA SER A 61 19.69 -11.81 29.41
C SER A 61 20.11 -12.69 30.58
N GLY A 62 19.42 -12.55 31.71
CA GLY A 62 19.74 -13.31 32.91
C GLY A 62 19.05 -12.79 34.16
N GLU A 63 19.38 -13.41 35.28
CA GLU A 63 18.91 -12.99 36.59
C GLU A 63 19.76 -11.85 37.15
N TYR A 64 19.07 -10.84 37.66
CA TYR A 64 19.67 -9.70 38.34
C TYR A 64 19.03 -9.57 39.71
N THR A 65 19.88 -9.48 40.74
CA THR A 65 19.44 -9.35 42.13
C THR A 65 19.65 -7.92 42.60
N CYS A 66 18.59 -7.31 43.13
CA CYS A 66 18.70 -6.10 43.93
C CYS A 66 18.64 -6.47 45.42
N ASP A 67 19.66 -6.05 46.15
CA ASP A 67 19.68 -6.14 47.61
C ASP A 67 19.00 -4.90 48.19
N THR A 68 17.78 -5.10 48.71
CA THR A 68 17.05 -4.10 49.48
C THR A 68 17.20 -4.36 50.97
N THR A 69 17.05 -3.31 51.78
CA THR A 69 17.06 -3.36 53.25
C THR A 69 16.11 -4.39 53.90
N LYS A 70 15.09 -4.88 53.18
CA LYS A 70 14.11 -5.84 53.71
C LYS A 70 14.32 -7.26 53.17
N LYS A 71 14.58 -7.42 51.87
CA LYS A 71 14.73 -8.70 51.16
C LYS A 71 15.53 -8.52 49.88
N ASN A 72 16.15 -9.60 49.40
CA ASN A 72 16.80 -9.63 48.09
C ASN A 72 15.74 -9.94 47.04
N VAL A 73 15.57 -9.05 46.06
CA VAL A 73 14.59 -9.20 44.98
C VAL A 73 15.34 -9.59 43.71
N THR A 74 15.01 -10.76 43.17
CA THR A 74 15.56 -11.24 41.90
C THR A 74 14.61 -10.94 40.74
N VAL A 75 15.14 -10.41 39.64
CA VAL A 75 14.40 -10.18 38.39
C VAL A 75 15.09 -10.90 37.24
N PHE A 76 14.32 -11.64 36.44
CA PHE A 76 14.80 -12.24 35.22
C PHE A 76 14.55 -11.31 34.04
N VAL A 77 15.62 -10.83 33.41
CA VAL A 77 15.54 -9.94 32.26
C VAL A 77 15.83 -10.76 31.02
N LYS A 78 14.90 -10.76 30.06
CA LYS A 78 15.05 -11.43 28.77
C LYS A 78 15.02 -10.41 27.66
N PHE A 79 16.15 -10.20 27.00
CA PHE A 79 16.19 -9.45 25.76
C PHE A 79 15.64 -10.32 24.63
N ARG A 80 14.89 -9.68 23.75
CA ARG A 80 14.46 -10.20 22.45
C ARG A 80 14.76 -9.10 21.45
N THR A 81 15.99 -9.07 20.99
CA THR A 81 16.41 -8.15 19.93
C THR A 81 15.81 -8.61 18.60
N CYS A 82 15.40 -7.67 17.77
CA CYS A 82 14.99 -7.93 16.40
C CYS A 82 15.71 -6.94 15.51
N GLU A 83 16.58 -7.44 14.63
CA GLU A 83 17.43 -6.60 13.78
C GLU A 83 16.64 -5.94 12.63
N ASP A 84 15.47 -6.48 12.27
CA ASP A 84 14.63 -5.98 11.17
C ASP A 84 13.13 -5.98 11.48
N CYS A 85 12.74 -5.75 12.74
CA CYS A 85 11.32 -5.69 13.07
C CYS A 85 10.71 -4.38 12.58
N ILE A 86 9.73 -4.49 11.68
CA ILE A 86 8.85 -3.39 11.31
C ILE A 86 7.72 -3.33 12.34
N GLU A 87 7.61 -2.19 13.02
CA GLU A 87 6.47 -1.91 13.87
C GLU A 87 5.24 -1.68 12.99
N LEU A 88 4.43 -2.73 12.84
CA LEU A 88 3.19 -2.69 12.09
C LEU A 88 2.11 -2.04 12.95
N ASP A 89 2.01 -0.72 12.85
CA ASP A 89 0.87 0.00 13.40
C ASP A 89 -0.42 -0.34 12.62
N LEU A 90 -1.57 -0.23 13.30
CA LEU A 90 -2.89 -0.43 12.72
C LEU A 90 -3.08 0.44 11.47
N ALA A 91 -2.58 1.69 11.47
CA ALA A 91 -2.65 2.55 10.30
C ALA A 91 -1.90 1.93 9.11
N SER A 92 -0.67 1.45 9.31
CA SER A 92 0.15 0.83 8.26
C SER A 92 -0.56 -0.37 7.63
N ILE A 93 -1.16 -1.25 8.43
CA ILE A 93 -1.90 -2.42 7.95
C ILE A 93 -3.09 -1.99 7.08
N VAL A 94 -3.85 -0.99 7.54
CA VAL A 94 -5.00 -0.46 6.79
C VAL A 94 -4.56 0.14 5.46
N PHE A 95 -3.46 0.89 5.42
CA PHE A 95 -2.93 1.45 4.18
C PHE A 95 -2.45 0.38 3.19
N ILE A 96 -1.85 -0.71 3.67
CA ILE A 96 -1.46 -1.84 2.81
C ILE A 96 -2.69 -2.45 2.14
N ILE A 97 -3.77 -2.67 2.89
CA ILE A 97 -5.01 -3.25 2.37
C ILE A 97 -5.64 -2.31 1.33
N ILE A 98 -5.81 -1.03 1.66
CA ILE A 98 -6.41 -0.04 0.74
C ILE A 98 -5.56 0.14 -0.50
N GLY A 99 -4.23 0.23 -0.34
CA GLY A 99 -3.27 0.34 -1.44
C GLY A 99 -3.37 -0.83 -2.41
N ASN A 100 -3.53 -2.05 -1.88
CA ASN A 100 -3.70 -3.24 -2.72
C ASN A 100 -5.02 -3.23 -3.51
N ILE A 101 -6.13 -2.81 -2.89
CA ILE A 101 -7.43 -2.67 -3.57
C ILE A 101 -7.34 -1.61 -4.69
N MET A 102 -6.70 -0.48 -4.41
CA MET A 102 -6.48 0.57 -5.41
C MET A 102 -5.63 0.05 -6.58
N ALA A 103 -4.50 -0.60 -6.29
CA ALA A 103 -3.59 -1.13 -7.29
C ALA A 103 -4.30 -2.14 -8.21
N THR A 104 -5.02 -3.10 -7.64
CA THR A 104 -5.77 -4.11 -8.41
C THR A 104 -6.87 -3.49 -9.27
N THR A 105 -7.57 -2.47 -8.76
CA THR A 105 -8.59 -1.74 -9.53
C THR A 105 -7.99 -1.00 -10.72
N LEU A 106 -6.86 -0.31 -10.52
CA LEU A 106 -6.17 0.43 -11.58
C LEU A 106 -5.64 -0.52 -12.66
N ILE A 107 -5.04 -1.64 -12.25
CA ILE A 107 -4.57 -2.68 -13.18
C ILE A 107 -5.77 -3.25 -13.96
N GLY A 108 -6.88 -3.56 -13.29
CA GLY A 108 -8.11 -4.03 -13.92
C GLY A 108 -8.65 -3.04 -14.95
N MET A 109 -8.68 -1.74 -14.61
CA MET A 109 -9.11 -0.68 -15.53
C MET A 109 -8.19 -0.57 -16.74
N ALA A 110 -6.87 -0.63 -16.54
CA ALA A 110 -5.90 -0.58 -17.63
C ALA A 110 -6.09 -1.76 -18.61
N VAL A 111 -6.20 -2.98 -18.08
CA VAL A 111 -6.43 -4.18 -18.91
C VAL A 111 -7.78 -4.12 -19.62
N TYR A 112 -8.82 -3.61 -18.95
CA TYR A 112 -10.12 -3.38 -19.57
C TYR A 112 -10.04 -2.39 -20.73
N SER A 113 -9.34 -1.26 -20.56
CA SER A 113 -9.15 -0.27 -21.65
C SER A 113 -8.34 -0.82 -22.82
N LEU A 114 -7.40 -1.74 -22.58
CA LEU A 114 -6.64 -2.40 -23.65
C LEU A 114 -7.47 -3.45 -24.39
N SER A 115 -8.33 -4.19 -23.68
CA SER A 115 -9.14 -5.28 -24.26
C SER A 115 -10.48 -4.81 -24.85
N ALA A 116 -11.05 -3.72 -24.33
CA ALA A 116 -12.28 -3.10 -24.82
C ALA A 116 -12.06 -2.30 -26.12
N GLN A 117 -10.81 -2.10 -26.56
CA GLN A 117 -10.54 -1.60 -27.91
C GLN A 117 -11.09 -2.63 -28.91
N PRO A 118 -12.09 -2.29 -29.72
CA PRO A 118 -12.59 -3.21 -30.73
C PRO A 118 -11.44 -3.55 -31.67
N ARG A 119 -11.04 -4.83 -31.72
CA ARG A 119 -10.03 -5.34 -32.68
C ARG A 119 -10.42 -5.12 -34.15
N THR A 120 -11.63 -4.61 -34.41
CA THR A 120 -12.14 -4.31 -35.74
C THR A 120 -13.16 -3.16 -35.65
N LYS A 121 -12.69 -1.92 -35.54
CA LYS A 121 -13.30 -0.86 -36.33
C LYS A 121 -12.16 -0.13 -37.00
N SER A 122 -12.07 -0.32 -38.32
CA SER A 122 -11.28 0.51 -39.21
C SER A 122 -11.29 1.95 -38.73
N PHE A 123 -10.17 2.62 -38.92
CA PHE A 123 -10.02 4.06 -39.02
C PHE A 123 -11.00 4.61 -40.08
N SER A 124 -12.29 4.61 -39.79
CA SER A 124 -13.38 5.02 -40.66
C SER A 124 -14.43 5.67 -39.79
N GLY A 125 -14.32 6.99 -39.69
CA GLY A 125 -15.32 7.84 -39.03
C GLY A 125 -14.68 8.87 -38.13
N ASN A 126 -14.47 10.06 -38.69
CA ASN A 126 -14.34 11.34 -37.98
C ASN A 126 -12.94 11.74 -37.47
N LYS A 127 -11.97 11.83 -38.39
CA LYS A 127 -11.13 13.03 -38.49
C LYS A 127 -10.85 13.34 -39.96
N ALA A 128 -11.56 14.34 -40.47
CA ALA A 128 -11.07 15.15 -41.58
C ALA A 128 -9.75 15.79 -41.14
N SER A 129 -8.64 15.24 -41.63
CA SER A 129 -7.31 15.84 -41.49
C SER A 129 -6.70 15.85 -42.87
N ASP A 130 -7.01 16.93 -43.60
CA ASP A 130 -6.20 17.52 -44.64
C ASP A 130 -5.42 16.52 -45.52
N LYS A 131 -6.16 15.73 -46.31
CA LYS A 131 -5.62 15.25 -47.58
C LYS A 131 -6.13 16.21 -48.64
N LYS A 132 -5.34 17.24 -48.96
CA LYS A 132 -5.42 17.81 -50.29
C LYS A 132 -5.20 16.66 -51.28
N THR A 133 -6.25 16.30 -51.99
CA THR A 133 -6.18 15.38 -53.13
C THR A 133 -5.30 16.03 -54.19
N LEU A 134 -3.99 15.79 -54.12
CA LEU A 134 -3.02 16.20 -55.14
C LEU A 134 -2.99 15.18 -56.28
N LEU A 135 -4.14 14.88 -56.86
CA LEU A 135 -4.20 14.22 -58.16
C LEU A 135 -5.27 14.94 -58.98
N TYR A 136 -4.76 15.75 -59.91
CA TYR A 136 -5.53 16.28 -61.03
C TYR A 136 -5.96 15.09 -61.89
N ASN A 137 -7.27 14.85 -62.00
CA ASN A 137 -7.83 13.84 -62.87
C ASN A 137 -7.45 14.16 -64.32
N GLY A 138 -6.47 13.42 -64.83
CA GLY A 138 -6.15 13.33 -66.24
C GLY A 138 -6.96 12.20 -66.86
N GLU A 139 -7.57 12.51 -68.00
CA GLU A 139 -8.26 11.64 -68.96
C GLU A 139 -7.72 10.18 -68.99
N GLY A 140 -8.32 9.29 -68.18
CA GLY A 140 -7.90 7.88 -68.15
C GLY A 140 -8.19 7.06 -66.89
N ASP A 141 -9.01 7.52 -65.95
CA ASP A 141 -9.31 6.79 -64.71
C ASP A 141 -10.17 5.53 -64.96
N THR A 142 -9.47 4.42 -65.18
CA THR A 142 -10.02 3.09 -65.50
C THR A 142 -10.62 2.37 -64.29
N TYR A 143 -10.60 2.98 -63.10
CA TYR A 143 -11.10 2.34 -61.88
C TYR A 143 -11.97 3.29 -61.05
N GLN A 144 -13.18 3.55 -61.55
CA GLN A 144 -14.24 4.13 -60.72
C GLN A 144 -14.90 3.03 -59.88
N GLN A 145 -15.02 3.24 -58.57
CA GLN A 145 -15.71 2.30 -57.67
C GLN A 145 -17.23 2.34 -57.92
N LEU A 146 -17.83 1.16 -58.14
CA LEU A 146 -19.26 0.99 -58.39
C LEU A 146 -20.07 1.41 -57.17
N THR A 147 -20.91 2.44 -57.33
CA THR A 147 -21.80 2.96 -56.29
C THR A 147 -23.15 2.25 -56.37
N ALA A 148 -23.59 1.65 -55.26
CA ALA A 148 -24.86 0.92 -55.20
C ALA A 148 -26.05 1.87 -55.47
N GLY A 149 -26.84 1.57 -56.51
CA GLY A 149 -28.07 2.31 -56.85
C GLY A 149 -28.00 3.19 -58.11
N GLN A 150 -26.89 3.20 -58.85
CA GLN A 150 -26.83 3.87 -60.16
C GLN A 150 -27.22 2.92 -61.31
N THR A 151 -28.09 3.41 -62.21
CA THR A 151 -28.66 2.64 -63.34
C THR A 151 -28.05 3.02 -64.70
N SER A 152 -26.89 3.67 -64.72
CA SER A 152 -26.18 3.95 -65.98
C SER A 152 -25.63 2.66 -66.59
N GLU A 153 -25.54 2.64 -67.92
CA GLU A 153 -25.39 1.45 -68.77
C GLU A 153 -24.19 0.54 -68.43
N TYR A 154 -23.14 1.09 -67.81
CA TYR A 154 -21.92 0.36 -67.41
C TYR A 154 -21.73 0.22 -65.88
N SER A 155 -22.72 0.64 -65.08
CA SER A 155 -22.64 0.65 -63.61
C SER A 155 -23.31 -0.54 -62.93
N ALA A 156 -23.91 -1.46 -63.69
CA ALA A 156 -24.57 -2.65 -63.17
C ALA A 156 -23.99 -3.92 -63.82
N LEU A 157 -23.66 -4.92 -63.01
CA LEU A 157 -23.28 -6.24 -63.51
C LEU A 157 -24.54 -6.98 -63.95
N GLY A 158 -24.73 -7.11 -65.27
CA GLY A 158 -25.84 -7.84 -65.86
C GLY A 158 -25.77 -9.34 -65.55
N GLY A 159 -26.75 -9.85 -64.80
CA GLY A 159 -26.89 -11.28 -64.53
C GLY A 159 -27.31 -12.06 -65.79
N ARG A 160 -26.51 -13.07 -66.16
CA ARG A 160 -26.82 -13.99 -67.26
C ARG A 160 -28.10 -14.77 -66.94
N LYS A 161 -29.19 -14.51 -67.67
CA LYS A 161 -30.41 -15.34 -67.61
C LYS A 161 -30.12 -16.72 -68.22
N LYS A 162 -30.60 -17.75 -67.53
CA LYS A 162 -30.53 -19.16 -67.91
C LYS A 162 -31.74 -19.52 -68.77
#